data_AF-A0A382F619-F1
#
_entry.id   AF-A0A382F619-F1
#
_cell.length_a   1.000
_cell.length_b   1.000
_cell.length_c   1.000
_cell.angle_alpha   90.00
_cell.angle_beta   90.00
_cell.angle_gamma   90.00
#
_symmetry.space_group_name_H-M   'P 1'
#
loop_
_entity.id
_entity.type
_entity.pdbx_description
1 polymer ?
#
loop_
_entity_poly.entity_id
_entity_poly.type
_entity_poly.pdbx_seq_one_letter_code
_entity_poly.pdbx_strand_id
1 'polypeptide(L)' 'LNQFTKYIKISLDNRLLMRILSGPKNAHWNNAEIGSHLTFERSPNQYERGLHYCLSYFHT' A
#
# COMPACT_ATOMS: atom_id res chain seq x y z
N LEU A 1 1.94 5.46 -15.65
CA LEU A 1 1.17 4.19 -15.75
C LEU A 1 1.04 3.70 -17.19
N ASN A 2 0.80 4.58 -18.17
CA ASN A 2 0.58 4.21 -19.58
C ASN A 2 1.69 3.40 -20.28
N GLN A 3 2.88 3.30 -19.67
CA GLN A 3 4.01 2.49 -20.17
C GLN A 3 4.11 1.10 -19.53
N PHE A 4 3.38 0.85 -18.43
CA PHE A 4 3.43 -0.42 -17.70
C PHE A 4 2.17 -1.23 -18.01
N THR A 5 2.35 -2.48 -18.41
CA THR A 5 1.25 -3.41 -18.73
C THR A 5 0.83 -4.27 -17.54
N LYS A 6 1.67 -4.32 -16.48
CA LYS A 6 1.40 -5.02 -15.23
C LYS A 6 1.73 -4.11 -14.05
N TYR A 7 0.74 -3.73 -13.26
CA TYR A 7 0.92 -2.85 -12.12
C TYR A 7 -0.14 -3.06 -11.04
N ILE A 8 0.21 -2.62 -9.84
CA ILE A 8 -0.72 -2.29 -8.76
C ILE A 8 -0.56 -0.82 -8.43
N LYS A 9 -1.67 -0.08 -8.43
CA LYS A 9 -1.73 1.31 -7.99
C LYS A 9 -2.42 1.32 -6.64
N ILE A 10 -1.72 1.83 -5.64
CA ILE A 10 -2.18 1.92 -4.26
C ILE A 10 -2.40 3.39 -3.96
N SER A 11 -3.62 3.76 -3.60
CA SER A 11 -4.01 5.13 -3.28
C SER A 11 -4.48 5.22 -1.82
N LEU A 12 -4.11 6.30 -1.13
CA LEU A 12 -4.45 6.56 0.27
C LEU A 12 -4.43 8.08 0.55
N ASP A 13 -4.98 8.49 1.69
CA ASP A 13 -4.91 9.89 2.14
C ASP A 13 -3.45 10.30 2.41
N ASN A 14 -3.03 11.46 1.91
CA ASN A 14 -1.66 11.96 2.06
C ASN A 14 -1.24 12.11 3.54
N ARG A 15 -2.16 12.45 4.44
CA ARG A 15 -1.88 12.55 5.88
C ARG A 15 -1.59 11.18 6.49
N LEU A 16 -2.27 10.14 6.02
CA LEU A 16 -1.98 8.76 6.43
C LEU A 16 -0.62 8.31 5.91
N LEU A 17 -0.32 8.59 4.64
CA LEU A 17 1.01 8.32 4.08
C LEU A 17 2.11 9.00 4.88
N MET A 18 1.95 10.29 5.22
CA MET A 18 2.90 11.01 6.06
C MET A 18 3.07 10.37 7.45
N ARG A 19 1.99 9.88 8.07
CA ARG A 19 2.08 9.18 9.36
C ARG A 19 2.85 7.87 9.25
N ILE A 20 2.61 7.07 8.21
CA ILE A 20 3.34 5.82 7.95
C ILE A 20 4.83 6.11 7.75
N LEU A 21 5.15 7.12 6.92
CA LEU A 21 6.53 7.58 6.67
C LEU A 21 7.18 8.30 7.86
N SER A 22 6.43 8.64 8.91
CA SER A 22 6.99 9.19 10.16
C SER A 22 7.42 8.08 11.14
N GLY A 23 7.36 6.81 10.72
CA GLY A 23 7.81 5.66 11.48
C GLY A 23 6.71 4.97 12.29
N PRO A 24 7.03 3.78 12.85
CA PRO A 24 6.06 2.84 13.43
C PRO A 24 5.27 3.41 14.61
N LYS A 25 5.79 4.40 15.33
CA LYS A 25 5.08 5.06 16.44
C LYS A 25 3.79 5.76 15.99
N ASN A 26 3.70 6.17 14.72
CA ASN A 26 2.62 7.02 14.21
C ASN A 26 1.56 6.23 13.43
N ALA A 27 1.99 5.34 12.54
CA ALA A 27 1.10 4.44 11.79
C ALA A 27 1.91 3.27 11.19
N HIS A 28 1.21 2.18 10.89
CA HIS A 28 1.78 1.02 10.20
C HIS A 28 1.06 0.76 8.89
N TRP A 29 1.80 0.42 7.83
CA TRP A 29 1.20 0.05 6.56
C TRP A 29 0.21 -1.12 6.69
N ASN A 30 0.61 -2.18 7.41
CA ASN A 30 -0.24 -3.36 7.62
C ASN A 30 -1.60 -3.00 8.25
N ASN A 31 -1.61 -2.07 9.22
CA ASN A 31 -2.84 -1.61 9.85
C ASN A 31 -3.69 -0.76 8.90
N ALA A 32 -3.06 0.06 8.05
CA ALA A 32 -3.77 0.82 7.02
C ALA A 32 -4.43 -0.10 5.98
N GLU A 33 -3.74 -1.17 5.58
CA GLU A 33 -4.26 -2.17 4.65
C GLU A 33 -5.44 -2.94 5.24
N ILE A 34 -5.26 -3.53 6.44
CA ILE A 34 -6.32 -4.28 7.14
C ILE A 34 -7.51 -3.37 7.48
N GLY A 35 -7.23 -2.12 7.84
CA GLY A 35 -8.24 -1.09 8.15
C GLY A 35 -8.97 -0.53 6.93
N SER A 36 -8.72 -1.05 5.72
CA SER A 36 -9.35 -0.58 4.47
C SER A 36 -9.11 0.90 4.16
N HIS A 37 -7.99 1.46 4.61
CA HIS A 37 -7.59 2.83 4.30
C HIS A 37 -6.85 2.96 2.95
N LEU A 38 -6.56 1.82 2.30
CA LEU A 38 -5.87 1.74 1.01
C LEU A 38 -6.87 1.36 -0.08
N THR A 39 -6.77 2.02 -1.23
CA THR A 39 -7.49 1.65 -2.46
C THR A 39 -6.53 1.00 -3.43
N PHE A 40 -6.87 -0.19 -3.91
CA PHE A 40 -6.03 -0.97 -4.83
C PHE A 40 -6.66 -1.06 -6.21
N GLU A 41 -5.96 -0.56 -7.22
CA GLU A 41 -6.28 -0.76 -8.64
C GLU A 41 -5.20 -1.67 -9.24
N ARG A 42 -5.61 -2.80 -9.81
CA ARG A 42 -4.70 -3.84 -10.34
C ARG A 42 -4.96 -4.04 -11.82
N SER A 43 -3.89 -4.08 -12.61
CA SER A 43 -3.94 -4.42 -14.02
C SER A 43 -2.78 -5.36 -14.34
N PRO A 44 -3.01 -6.64 -14.69
CA PRO A 44 -4.29 -7.35 -14.65
C PRO A 44 -4.83 -7.51 -13.22
N ASN A 45 -6.10 -7.88 -13.06
CA ASN A 45 -6.71 -8.12 -11.74
C ASN A 45 -6.22 -9.44 -11.11
N GLN A 46 -4.93 -9.51 -10.80
CA GLN A 46 -4.27 -10.64 -10.14
C GLN A 46 -3.79 -10.20 -8.76
N TYR A 47 -4.01 -11.05 -7.77
CA TYR A 47 -3.54 -10.80 -6.41
C TYR A 47 -2.17 -11.44 -6.19
N GLU A 48 -1.18 -10.62 -5.89
CA GLU A 48 0.21 -11.04 -5.70
C GLU A 48 0.56 -11.04 -4.21
N ARG A 49 0.35 -12.17 -3.53
CA ARG A 49 0.53 -12.29 -2.09
C ARG A 49 1.91 -11.84 -1.60
N GLY A 50 2.96 -12.13 -2.36
CA GLY A 50 4.33 -11.75 -2.02
C GLY A 50 4.52 -10.24 -1.94
N LEU A 51 3.90 -9.47 -2.86
CA LEU A 51 3.96 -8.01 -2.84
C LEU A 51 3.28 -7.43 -1.60
N HIS A 52 2.09 -7.92 -1.26
CA HIS A 52 1.38 -7.50 -0.05
C HIS A 52 2.16 -7.84 1.23
N TYR A 53 2.80 -9.01 1.27
CA TYR A 53 3.65 -9.39 2.41
C TYR A 53 4.87 -8.47 2.58
N CYS A 54 5.54 -8.09 1.48
CA CYS A 54 6.63 -7.12 1.54
C CYS A 54 6.14 -5.75 2.04
N LEU A 55 4.95 -5.33 1.63
CA LEU A 55 4.38 -4.05 2.04
C LEU A 55 3.92 -4.02 3.50
N SER A 56 3.60 -5.16 4.13
CA SER A 56 3.25 -5.20 5.56
C SER A 56 4.30 -4.55 6.47
N TYR A 57 5.57 -4.56 6.07
CA TYR A 57 6.70 -3.96 6.80
C TYR A 57 7.19 -2.65 6.18
N PHE A 58 6.40 -2.04 5.30
CA PHE A 58 6.77 -0.77 4.70
C PHE A 58 6.88 0.32 5.77
N HIS A 59 8.11 0.79 5.98
CA HIS A 59 8.45 1.89 6.88
C HIS A 59 8.02 1.66 8.35
N THR A 60 8.11 0.41 8.80
CA THR A 60 7.83 -0.05 10.18
C THR A 60 9.11 -0.48 10.88
#